data_AF-A0A9W9TWR4-F1
#
_entry.id   AF-A0A9W9TWR4-F1
#
_cell.length_a   1.000
_cell.length_b   1.000
_cell.length_c   1.000
_cell.angle_alpha   90.00
_cell.angle_beta   90.00
_cell.angle_gamma   90.00
#
_symmetry.space_group_name_H-M   'P 1'
#
loop_
_entity.id
_entity.type
_entity.pdbx_description
1 polymer ?
#
loop_
_entity_poly.entity_id
_entity_poly.type
_entity_poly.pdbx_seq_one_letter_code
_entity_poly.pdbx_strand_id
1 'polypeptide(L)'
;MLYCELMILKLQNRLPPPEILRRDYFDRILADKEATTDIPAAWFAPELVQAYPEALVILNRRRDLGAWKVSFRASVLPMMQSWKYWLGSWFNAELFWGVWLTDMGHDKFLFRGDFERNAEQAYMDHYEGLERMLQEEGREYLDWAVEDGW
;
A
#
# COMPACT_ATOMS: atom_id res chain seq x y z
N MET A 1 2.49 9.14 -11.83
CA MET A 1 1.49 10.24 -11.88
C MET A 1 0.10 9.76 -11.46
N LEU A 2 -0.48 8.74 -12.12
CA LEU A 2 -1.82 8.21 -11.78
C LEU A 2 -1.97 7.77 -10.31
N TYR A 3 -1.00 7.03 -9.74
CA TYR A 3 -1.03 6.70 -8.31
C TYR A 3 -0.98 7.92 -7.38
N CYS A 4 -0.30 9.00 -7.77
CA CYS A 4 -0.26 10.22 -6.97
C CYS A 4 -1.65 10.88 -6.92
N GLU A 5 -2.32 10.94 -8.07
CA GLU A 5 -3.70 11.45 -8.17
C GLU A 5 -4.66 10.60 -7.34
N LEU A 6 -4.63 9.28 -7.49
CA LEU A 6 -5.42 8.37 -6.69
C LEU A 6 -5.17 8.54 -5.19
N MET A 7 -3.92 8.74 -4.77
CA MET A 7 -3.59 8.95 -3.36
C MET A 7 -4.21 10.25 -2.83
N ILE A 8 -4.16 11.34 -3.60
CA ILE A 8 -4.82 12.61 -3.23
C ILE A 8 -6.33 12.40 -3.10
N LEU A 9 -6.95 11.71 -4.06
CA LEU A 9 -8.38 11.42 -4.03
C LEU A 9 -8.74 10.54 -2.83
N LYS A 10 -7.91 9.54 -2.50
CA LYS A 10 -8.10 8.66 -1.32
C LYS A 10 -8.02 9.45 -0.02
N LEU A 11 -7.03 10.32 0.13
CA LEU A 11 -6.90 11.23 1.28
C LEU A 11 -8.10 12.17 1.43
N GLN A 12 -8.72 12.57 0.32
CA GLN A 12 -9.91 13.43 0.32
C GLN A 12 -11.23 12.65 0.48
N ASN A 13 -11.18 11.32 0.57
CA ASN A 13 -12.35 10.45 0.52
C ASN A 13 -13.21 10.69 -0.75
N ARG A 14 -12.53 10.85 -1.89
CA ARG A 14 -13.10 11.18 -3.21
C ARG A 14 -12.61 10.21 -4.29
N LEU A 15 -12.32 8.96 -3.92
CA LEU A 15 -11.96 7.96 -4.91
C LEU A 15 -13.08 7.82 -5.95
N PRO A 16 -12.75 7.65 -7.23
CA PRO A 16 -13.73 7.30 -8.23
C PRO A 16 -14.43 6.00 -7.82
N PRO A 17 -15.71 5.83 -8.16
CA PRO A 17 -16.45 4.64 -7.78
C PRO A 17 -15.94 3.41 -8.55
N PRO A 18 -16.29 2.18 -8.11
CA PRO A 18 -15.80 0.94 -8.72
C PRO A 18 -16.11 0.80 -10.21
N GLU A 19 -17.11 1.51 -10.74
CA GLU A 19 -17.41 1.52 -12.18
C GLU A 19 -16.32 2.21 -13.01
N ILE A 20 -15.56 3.11 -12.39
CA ILE A 20 -14.43 3.81 -13.01
C ILE A 20 -13.11 3.12 -12.67
N LEU A 21 -12.93 2.65 -11.43
CA LEU A 21 -11.72 1.93 -11.00
C LEU A 21 -11.74 0.45 -11.44
N ARG A 22 -12.00 0.21 -12.72
CA ARG A 22 -12.01 -1.14 -13.32
C ARG A 22 -10.63 -1.48 -13.89
N ARG A 23 -10.51 -2.70 -14.42
CA ARG A 23 -9.31 -3.21 -15.08
C ARG A 23 -8.65 -2.19 -15.99
N ASP A 24 -9.39 -1.58 -16.91
CA ASP A 24 -8.87 -0.63 -17.89
C ASP A 24 -8.20 0.60 -17.26
N TYR A 25 -8.69 1.05 -16.10
CA TYR A 25 -8.06 2.10 -15.33
C TYR A 25 -6.69 1.66 -14.78
N PHE A 26 -6.65 0.48 -14.14
CA PHE A 26 -5.42 -0.04 -13.54
C PHE A 26 -4.43 -0.57 -14.58
N ASP A 27 -4.86 -1.02 -15.75
CA ASP A 27 -3.99 -1.43 -16.87
C ASP A 27 -3.17 -0.25 -17.40
N ARG A 28 -3.66 1.00 -17.26
CA ARG A 28 -2.86 2.20 -17.58
C ARG A 28 -1.68 2.41 -16.63
N ILE A 29 -1.73 1.76 -15.46
CA ILE A 29 -0.75 1.90 -14.38
C ILE A 29 0.16 0.68 -14.33
N LEU A 30 -0.44 -0.52 -14.32
CA LEU A 30 0.25 -1.80 -14.25
C LEU A 30 0.78 -2.25 -15.62
N ALA A 31 0.24 -1.71 -16.72
CA ALA A 31 0.66 -2.03 -18.08
C ALA A 31 0.70 -3.54 -18.35
N ASP A 32 1.88 -4.09 -18.63
CA ASP A 32 2.13 -5.48 -19.00
C ASP A 32 2.50 -6.37 -17.80
N LYS A 33 2.34 -5.90 -16.56
CA LYS A 33 2.71 -6.68 -15.36
C LYS A 33 1.63 -7.71 -15.00
N GLU A 34 2.07 -8.95 -14.80
CA GLU A 34 1.20 -10.07 -14.42
C GLU A 34 0.90 -10.11 -12.91
N ALA A 35 1.71 -9.43 -12.10
CA ALA A 35 1.55 -9.34 -10.66
C ALA A 35 2.02 -7.97 -10.16
N THR A 36 1.45 -7.53 -9.03
CA THR A 36 1.85 -6.32 -8.34
C THR A 36 2.02 -6.59 -6.85
N THR A 37 2.98 -5.89 -6.25
CA THR A 37 3.27 -5.93 -4.81
C THR A 37 3.72 -4.56 -4.34
N ASP A 38 3.87 -4.42 -3.03
CA ASP A 38 4.40 -3.24 -2.38
C ASP A 38 3.61 -1.97 -2.75
N ILE A 39 4.17 -0.83 -2.39
CA ILE A 39 3.58 0.47 -2.50
C ILE A 39 3.96 1.09 -3.85
N PRO A 40 3.01 1.75 -4.54
CA PRO A 40 1.70 2.20 -4.05
C PRO A 40 0.54 1.20 -4.21
N ALA A 41 0.73 0.07 -4.87
CA ALA A 41 -0.36 -0.87 -5.18
C ALA A 41 -1.07 -1.39 -3.92
N ALA A 42 -0.34 -1.72 -2.87
CA ALA A 42 -0.89 -2.22 -1.60
C ALA A 42 -1.89 -1.25 -0.95
N TRP A 43 -1.72 0.07 -1.14
CA TRP A 43 -2.69 1.05 -0.63
C TRP A 43 -4.03 1.02 -1.36
N PHE A 44 -4.08 0.42 -2.55
CA PHE A 44 -5.27 0.25 -3.37
C PHE A 44 -5.65 -1.23 -3.51
N ALA A 45 -5.21 -2.08 -2.59
CA ALA A 45 -5.49 -3.52 -2.64
C ALA A 45 -7.00 -3.84 -2.74
N PRO A 46 -7.92 -3.20 -1.99
CA PRO A 46 -9.36 -3.41 -2.17
C PRO A 46 -9.85 -3.10 -3.59
N GLU A 47 -9.40 -1.98 -4.15
CA GLU A 47 -9.79 -1.53 -5.48
C GLU A 47 -9.21 -2.44 -6.58
N LEU A 48 -7.98 -2.94 -6.39
CA LEU A 48 -7.34 -3.91 -7.28
C LEU A 48 -8.03 -5.27 -7.24
N VAL A 49 -8.37 -5.76 -6.05
CA VAL A 49 -9.12 -7.02 -5.85
C VAL A 49 -10.44 -6.95 -6.62
N GLN A 50 -11.17 -5.85 -6.53
CA GLN A 50 -12.42 -5.65 -7.29
C GLN A 50 -12.21 -5.50 -8.80
N ALA A 51 -11.15 -4.80 -9.22
CA ALA A 51 -10.85 -4.57 -10.63
C ALA A 51 -10.41 -5.85 -11.37
N TYR A 52 -9.76 -6.78 -10.67
CA TYR A 52 -9.23 -8.04 -11.18
C TYR A 52 -9.82 -9.23 -10.40
N PRO A 53 -11.10 -9.58 -10.62
CA PRO A 53 -11.77 -10.64 -9.86
C PRO A 53 -11.16 -12.03 -10.06
N GLU A 54 -10.47 -12.26 -11.18
CA GLU A 54 -9.80 -13.52 -11.51
C GLU A 54 -8.38 -13.63 -10.94
N ALA A 55 -7.80 -12.53 -10.45
CA ALA A 55 -6.42 -12.56 -9.95
C ALA A 55 -6.30 -13.42 -8.68
N LEU A 56 -5.19 -14.11 -8.52
CA LEU A 56 -4.88 -14.75 -7.25
C LEU A 56 -4.41 -13.70 -6.24
N VAL A 57 -4.79 -13.86 -4.98
CA VAL A 57 -4.44 -12.92 -3.90
C VAL A 57 -3.52 -13.60 -2.89
N ILE A 58 -2.39 -12.94 -2.61
CA ILE A 58 -1.44 -13.36 -1.58
C ILE A 58 -1.38 -12.26 -0.52
N LEU A 59 -1.78 -12.60 0.70
CA LEU A 59 -1.61 -11.75 1.87
C LEU A 59 -0.22 -12.03 2.46
N ASN A 60 0.77 -11.29 1.97
CA ASN A 60 2.16 -11.38 2.42
C ASN A 60 2.36 -10.57 3.69
N ARG A 61 2.55 -11.24 4.84
CA ARG A 61 2.62 -10.55 6.14
C ARG A 61 3.58 -11.21 7.11
N ARG A 62 4.20 -10.40 7.98
CA ARG A 62 4.96 -10.93 9.12
C ARG A 62 4.00 -11.38 10.21
N ARG A 63 4.26 -12.55 10.78
CA ARG A 63 3.51 -13.07 11.93
C ARG A 63 3.80 -12.28 13.21
N ASP A 64 5.05 -11.84 13.37
CA ASP A 64 5.45 -10.98 14.48
C ASP A 64 5.30 -9.50 14.09
N LEU A 65 4.29 -8.87 14.66
CA LEU A 65 3.97 -7.45 14.46
C LEU A 65 5.05 -6.51 15.01
N GLY A 66 5.66 -6.86 16.15
CA GLY A 66 6.75 -6.07 16.73
C GLY A 66 7.98 -6.09 15.84
N ALA A 67 8.32 -7.26 15.31
CA ALA A 67 9.41 -7.41 14.33
C ALA A 67 9.13 -6.63 13.04
N TRP A 68 7.87 -6.61 12.57
CA TRP A 68 7.47 -5.74 11.45
C TRP A 68 7.69 -4.27 11.77
N LYS A 69 7.21 -3.78 12.92
CA LYS A 69 7.32 -2.36 13.31
C LYS A 69 8.78 -1.92 13.40
N VAL A 70 9.65 -2.76 13.99
CA VAL A 70 11.10 -2.51 14.05
C VAL A 70 11.71 -2.46 12.66
N SER A 71 11.36 -3.39 11.77
CA SER A 71 11.82 -3.41 10.39
C SER A 71 11.39 -2.14 9.64
N PHE A 72 10.12 -1.76 9.74
CA PHE A 72 9.55 -0.57 9.09
C PHE A 72 10.23 0.71 9.59
N ARG A 73 10.45 0.82 10.91
CA ARG A 73 11.18 1.95 11.52
C ARG A 73 12.59 2.07 10.96
N ALA A 74 13.26 0.95 10.71
CA ALA A 74 14.64 0.95 10.21
C ALA A 74 14.74 1.25 8.71
N SER A 75 13.78 0.82 7.89
CA SER A 75 13.86 0.92 6.43
C SER A 75 13.06 2.08 5.83
N VAL A 76 11.81 2.28 6.25
CA VAL A 76 10.87 3.19 5.56
C VAL A 76 10.79 4.56 6.24
N LEU A 77 10.77 4.62 7.58
CA LEU A 77 10.73 5.91 8.28
C LEU A 77 11.87 6.87 7.90
N PRO A 78 13.13 6.42 7.72
CA PRO A 78 14.20 7.34 7.33
C PRO A 78 13.93 8.02 5.99
N MET A 79 13.27 7.34 5.05
CA MET A 79 12.91 7.94 3.76
C MET A 79 11.95 9.12 3.93
N MET A 80 11.02 9.05 4.90
CA MET A 80 10.05 10.11 5.17
C MET A 80 10.61 11.22 6.08
N GLN A 81 11.43 10.87 7.08
CA GLN A 81 11.81 11.77 8.17
C GLN A 81 13.22 12.36 8.04
N SER A 82 14.08 11.80 7.18
CA SER A 82 15.46 12.28 7.06
C SER A 82 15.55 13.53 6.20
N TRP A 83 16.19 14.56 6.75
CA TRP A 83 16.55 15.76 6.00
C TRP A 83 17.41 15.47 4.76
N LYS A 84 18.17 14.37 4.75
CA LYS A 84 18.99 13.96 3.59
C LYS A 84 18.12 13.52 2.42
N TYR A 85 17.12 12.69 2.70
CA TYR A 85 16.14 12.26 1.70
C TYR A 85 15.31 13.45 1.22
N TRP A 86 14.88 14.30 2.15
CA TRP A 86 14.19 15.54 1.81
C TRP A 86 15.05 16.45 0.91
N LEU A 87 16.30 16.74 1.27
CA LEU A 87 17.16 17.60 0.43
C LEU A 87 17.47 16.94 -0.92
N GLY A 88 17.79 15.65 -0.93
CA GLY A 88 18.06 14.90 -2.16
C GLY A 88 16.87 14.91 -3.12
N SER A 89 15.65 14.91 -2.59
CA SER A 89 14.42 14.94 -3.40
C SER A 89 14.30 16.19 -4.27
N TRP A 90 14.90 17.32 -3.88
CA TRP A 90 14.88 18.55 -4.67
C TRP A 90 15.69 18.43 -5.97
N PHE A 91 16.57 17.43 -6.05
CA PHE A 91 17.49 17.23 -7.18
C PHE A 91 17.25 15.90 -7.90
N ASN A 92 16.28 15.09 -7.47
CA ASN A 92 15.98 13.81 -8.08
C ASN A 92 14.46 13.55 -8.08
N ALA A 93 13.87 13.47 -9.28
CA ALA A 93 12.44 13.31 -9.45
C ALA A 93 11.89 11.99 -8.88
N GLU A 94 12.61 10.88 -9.04
CA GLU A 94 12.18 9.57 -8.52
C GLU A 94 12.15 9.59 -6.99
N LEU A 95 13.20 10.15 -6.38
CA LEU A 95 13.30 10.32 -4.95
C LEU A 95 12.22 11.26 -4.41
N PHE A 96 11.92 12.35 -5.14
CA PHE A 96 10.81 13.23 -4.84
C PHE A 96 9.50 12.47 -4.77
N TRP A 97 9.16 11.71 -5.80
CA TRP A 97 7.91 10.97 -5.82
C TRP A 97 7.89 9.87 -4.76
N GLY A 98 9.00 9.19 -4.50
CA GLY A 98 9.10 8.18 -3.45
C GLY A 98 8.88 8.75 -2.05
N VAL A 99 9.60 9.82 -1.68
CA VAL A 99 9.44 10.51 -0.38
C VAL A 99 8.02 11.08 -0.26
N TRP A 100 7.52 11.73 -1.30
CA TRP A 100 6.19 12.34 -1.28
C TRP A 100 5.07 11.32 -1.16
N LEU A 101 5.12 10.23 -1.95
CA LEU A 101 4.10 9.18 -1.90
C LEU A 101 4.10 8.49 -0.55
N THR A 102 5.28 8.14 -0.03
CA THR A 102 5.37 7.47 1.26
C THR A 102 4.92 8.35 2.42
N ASP A 103 5.25 9.65 2.41
CA ASP A 103 4.70 10.61 3.38
C ASP A 103 3.16 10.68 3.30
N MET A 104 2.58 10.78 2.09
CA MET A 104 1.12 10.81 1.93
C MET A 104 0.45 9.51 2.38
N GLY A 105 0.93 8.36 1.90
CA GLY A 105 0.28 7.08 2.08
C GLY A 105 0.56 6.43 3.43
N HIS A 106 1.79 6.48 3.92
CA HIS A 106 2.09 5.96 5.26
C HIS A 106 1.79 6.98 6.34
N ASP A 107 2.51 8.11 6.35
CA ASP A 107 2.46 9.03 7.49
C ASP A 107 1.06 9.65 7.62
N LYS A 108 0.53 10.26 6.57
CA LYS A 108 -0.76 10.97 6.65
C LYS A 108 -1.97 10.03 6.61
N PHE A 109 -2.00 9.08 5.68
CA PHE A 109 -3.16 8.22 5.49
C PHE A 109 -3.22 7.08 6.54
N LEU A 110 -2.19 6.23 6.60
CA LEU A 110 -2.21 5.06 7.50
C LEU A 110 -1.95 5.43 8.96
N PHE A 111 -0.90 6.20 9.23
CA PHE A 111 -0.42 6.47 10.58
C PHE A 111 -0.94 7.78 11.17
N ARG A 112 -1.66 8.59 10.39
CA ARG A 112 -2.27 9.86 10.83
C ARG A 112 -1.28 10.80 11.56
N GLY A 113 -0.03 10.82 11.09
CA GLY A 113 1.06 11.63 11.63
C GLY A 113 1.71 11.09 12.92
N ASP A 114 1.35 9.90 13.38
CA ASP A 114 1.92 9.28 14.57
C ASP A 114 2.17 7.77 14.35
N PHE A 115 3.34 7.46 13.79
CA PHE A 115 3.78 6.08 13.56
C PHE A 115 3.78 5.24 14.84
N GLU A 116 4.32 5.76 15.94
CA GLU A 116 4.50 4.97 17.15
C GLU A 116 3.16 4.54 17.75
N ARG A 117 2.18 5.43 17.70
CA ARG A 117 0.83 5.17 18.21
C ARG A 117 -0.03 4.33 17.26
N ASN A 118 0.07 4.55 15.95
CA ASN A 118 -0.95 4.06 15.00
C ASN A 118 -0.47 2.93 14.09
N ALA A 119 0.83 2.66 13.97
CA ALA A 119 1.34 1.71 12.98
C ALA A 119 0.84 0.27 13.16
N GLU A 120 0.76 -0.19 14.41
CA GLU A 120 0.30 -1.54 14.73
C GLU A 120 -1.18 -1.72 14.38
N GLN A 121 -2.02 -0.75 14.74
CA GLN A 121 -3.43 -0.77 14.39
C GLN A 121 -3.62 -0.68 12.87
N ALA A 122 -2.88 0.20 12.19
CA ALA A 122 -2.95 0.34 10.74
C ALA A 122 -2.56 -0.96 10.01
N TYR A 123 -1.58 -1.71 10.55
CA TYR A 123 -1.23 -3.03 10.03
C TYR A 123 -2.37 -4.03 10.20
N MET A 124 -2.94 -4.13 11.40
CA MET A 124 -4.07 -5.03 11.69
C MET A 124 -5.27 -4.68 10.80
N ASP A 125 -5.68 -3.41 10.78
CA ASP A 125 -6.81 -2.92 9.98
C ASP A 125 -6.65 -3.24 8.49
N HIS A 126 -5.42 -3.13 7.96
CA HIS A 126 -5.13 -3.44 6.57
C HIS A 126 -5.40 -4.92 6.24
N TYR A 127 -4.83 -5.85 7.01
CA TYR A 127 -5.00 -7.27 6.74
C TYR A 127 -6.38 -7.78 7.09
N GLU A 128 -6.92 -7.43 8.27
CA GLU A 128 -8.27 -7.84 8.68
C GLU A 128 -9.33 -7.30 7.71
N GLY A 129 -9.14 -6.08 7.20
CA GLY A 129 -10.01 -5.49 6.18
C GLY A 129 -10.00 -6.27 4.86
N LEU A 130 -8.81 -6.68 4.40
CA LEU A 130 -8.66 -7.49 3.19
C LEU A 130 -9.20 -8.91 3.38
N GLU A 131 -8.90 -9.56 4.50
CA GLU A 131 -9.43 -10.89 4.83
C GLU A 131 -10.95 -10.89 4.85
N ARG A 132 -11.56 -9.92 5.53
CA ARG A 132 -13.02 -9.78 5.57
C ARG A 132 -13.60 -9.60 4.16
N MET A 133 -13.03 -8.71 3.36
CA MET A 133 -13.46 -8.50 1.97
C MET A 133 -13.39 -9.79 1.15
N LEU A 134 -12.25 -10.49 1.20
CA LEU A 134 -12.06 -11.73 0.44
C LEU A 134 -13.01 -12.84 0.90
N GLN A 135 -13.27 -12.97 2.20
CA GLN A 135 -14.22 -13.93 2.75
C GLN A 135 -15.67 -13.61 2.36
N GLU A 136 -16.07 -12.34 2.44
CA GLU A 136 -17.40 -11.87 2.01
C GLU A 136 -17.65 -12.13 0.52
N GLU A 137 -16.62 -12.00 -0.31
CA GLU A 137 -16.65 -12.32 -1.74
C GLU A 137 -16.50 -13.82 -2.06
N GLY A 138 -16.21 -14.66 -1.05
CA GLY A 138 -15.95 -16.09 -1.24
C GLY A 138 -14.68 -16.37 -2.07
N ARG A 139 -13.70 -15.46 -2.01
CA ARG A 139 -12.47 -15.50 -2.80
C ARG A 139 -11.34 -16.17 -2.02
N GLU A 140 -10.71 -17.14 -2.65
CA GLU A 140 -9.53 -17.80 -2.09
C GLU A 140 -8.32 -16.86 -2.07
N TYR A 141 -7.53 -16.96 -1.01
CA TYR A 141 -6.28 -16.24 -0.87
C TYR A 141 -5.25 -17.09 -0.13
N LEU A 142 -3.98 -16.81 -0.37
CA LEU A 142 -2.86 -17.42 0.35
C LEU A 142 -2.39 -16.46 1.44
N ASP A 143 -2.47 -16.88 2.70
CA ASP A 143 -1.77 -16.22 3.81
C ASP A 143 -0.32 -16.74 3.85
N TRP A 144 0.64 -15.87 3.58
CA TRP A 144 2.05 -16.24 3.41
C TRP A 144 2.95 -15.34 4.25
N ALA A 145 3.90 -15.97 4.96
CA ALA A 145 5.01 -15.29 5.60
C ALA A 145 6.34 -15.73 4.98
N VAL A 146 7.38 -14.90 5.07
CA VAL A 146 8.70 -15.19 4.47
C VAL A 146 9.32 -16.48 5.01
N GLU A 147 8.95 -16.86 6.23
CA GLU A 147 9.37 -18.09 6.88
C GLU A 147 8.75 -19.36 6.28
N ASP A 148 7.65 -19.24 5.53
CA ASP A 148 6.97 -20.38 4.90
C ASP A 148 7.72 -20.90 3.67
N GLY A 149 8.57 -20.06 3.05
CA GLY A 149 9.40 -20.45 1.92
C GLY A 149 8.60 -20.66 0.62
N TRP A 150 9.12 -21.57 -0.21
CA TRP A 150 8.57 -21.95 -1.52
C TRP A 150 7.68 -23.18 -1.42
#